data_AF-A0A7S2SEQ1-F1
#
_entry.id   AF-A0A7S2SEQ1-F1
#
_cell.length_a   1.000
_cell.length_b   1.000
_cell.length_c   1.000
_cell.angle_alpha   90.00
_cell.angle_beta   90.00
_cell.angle_gamma   90.00
#
_symmetry.space_group_name_H-M   'P 1'
#
loop_
_entity.id
_entity.type
_entity.pdbx_description
1 polymer ?
#
loop_
_entity_poly.entity_id
_entity_poly.type
_entity_poly.pdbx_seq_one_letter_code
_entity_poly.pdbx_strand_id
1 'polypeptide(L)'
;VALAICLGVLAARTESGDVGSTVWVNARTGFFPKVSAISAMLFASGVQKLFMNILAEMNEPEDYPRAVTAALAAFMLLYLTVAILAYHVKGNETPGYLLDALNYNASRSWAGAAMWVHVAVSFAINSQVLCRAVSLRVHHWIYCLGALHYERLGTPEPVVGNPMAPELVKDCEVMDEPISAPGQPHKAMDIT
;
A
#
# COMPACT_ATOMS: atom_id res chain seq x y z
N VAL A 1 -7.18 8.00 12.01
CA VAL A 1 -7.63 9.30 12.60
C VAL A 1 -8.76 9.92 11.80
N ALA A 2 -8.57 10.27 10.52
CA ALA A 2 -9.63 10.88 9.71
C ALA A 2 -10.93 10.04 9.66
N LEU A 3 -10.82 8.73 9.47
CA LEU A 3 -11.96 7.81 9.50
C LEU A 3 -12.69 7.81 10.84
N ALA A 4 -11.98 7.85 11.96
CA ALA A 4 -12.58 7.90 13.30
C ALA A 4 -13.35 9.21 13.53
N ILE A 5 -12.82 10.33 13.05
CA ILE A 5 -13.50 11.63 13.08
C ILE A 5 -14.77 11.59 12.21
N CYS A 6 -14.68 11.05 11.00
CA CYS A 6 -15.84 10.91 10.12
C CYS A 6 -16.92 10.00 10.74
N LEU A 7 -16.52 8.86 11.32
CA LEU A 7 -17.43 7.94 12.01
C LEU A 7 -18.09 8.60 13.23
N GLY A 8 -17.34 9.33 14.06
CA GLY A 8 -17.89 10.04 15.21
C GLY A 8 -18.91 11.11 14.81
N VAL A 9 -18.62 11.88 13.74
CA VAL A 9 -19.54 12.90 13.23
C VAL A 9 -20.78 12.27 12.58
N LEU A 10 -20.65 11.16 11.86
CA LEU A 10 -21.78 10.44 11.27
C LEU A 10 -22.65 9.78 12.34
N ALA A 11 -22.05 9.18 13.37
CA ALA A 11 -22.77 8.57 14.48
C ALA A 11 -23.60 9.61 15.26
N ALA A 12 -23.02 10.78 15.57
CA ALA A 12 -23.74 11.87 16.25
C ALA A 12 -24.94 12.40 15.44
N ARG A 13 -24.89 12.32 14.10
CA ARG A 13 -26.01 12.71 13.24
C ARG A 13 -27.13 11.68 13.21
N THR A 14 -26.80 10.39 13.26
CA THR A 14 -27.80 9.33 13.35
C THR A 14 -28.68 9.51 14.59
N GLU A 15 -28.11 9.92 15.72
CA GLU A 15 -28.87 10.22 16.94
C GLU A 15 -29.76 11.46 16.80
N SER A 16 -29.42 12.40 15.92
CA SER A 16 -30.17 13.64 15.69
C SER A 16 -31.39 13.47 14.77
N GLY A 17 -31.63 12.26 14.23
CA GLY A 17 -32.79 11.95 13.39
C GLY A 17 -32.73 12.48 11.95
N ASP A 18 -31.57 12.98 11.49
CA ASP A 18 -31.34 13.46 10.13
C ASP A 18 -31.02 12.27 9.20
N VAL A 19 -32.05 11.49 8.87
CA VAL A 19 -31.93 10.27 8.06
C VAL A 19 -32.41 10.53 6.63
N GLY A 20 -31.53 10.37 5.65
CA GLY A 20 -31.87 10.52 4.23
C GLY A 20 -32.83 9.45 3.72
N SER A 21 -33.51 9.72 2.60
CA SER A 21 -34.35 8.71 1.94
C SER A 21 -33.49 7.54 1.45
N THR A 22 -33.60 6.40 2.12
CA THR A 22 -32.90 5.16 1.76
C THR A 22 -33.74 4.35 0.79
N VAL A 23 -33.24 4.15 -0.44
CA VAL A 23 -33.89 3.27 -1.42
C VAL A 23 -33.06 1.99 -1.51
N TRP A 24 -33.64 0.86 -1.09
CA TRP A 24 -33.02 -0.46 -1.25
C TRP A 24 -32.48 -0.62 -2.68
N VAL A 25 -31.25 -1.12 -2.80
CA VAL A 25 -30.43 -1.28 -4.02
C VAL A 25 -31.25 -1.04 -5.29
N ASN A 26 -31.08 0.12 -5.91
CA ASN A 26 -31.84 0.46 -7.11
C ASN A 26 -31.51 -0.58 -8.20
N ALA A 27 -32.48 -1.44 -8.52
CA ALA A 27 -32.33 -2.56 -9.46
C ALA A 27 -31.94 -2.08 -10.88
N ARG A 28 -32.05 -0.77 -11.17
CA ARG A 28 -31.58 -0.15 -12.42
C ARG A 28 -30.11 0.27 -12.41
N THR A 29 -29.34 -0.05 -11.37
CA THR A 29 -27.89 0.16 -11.42
C THR A 29 -27.27 -0.72 -12.51
N GLY A 30 -26.82 -0.07 -13.59
CA GLY A 30 -26.16 -0.73 -14.72
C GLY A 30 -24.87 -1.46 -14.30
N PHE A 31 -24.33 -2.27 -15.21
CA PHE A 31 -23.10 -3.04 -14.97
C PHE A 31 -21.89 -2.15 -14.66
N PHE A 32 -21.71 -1.06 -15.42
CA PHE A 32 -20.54 -0.17 -15.30
C PHE A 32 -20.38 0.47 -13.90
N PRO A 33 -21.43 1.06 -13.28
CA PRO A 33 -21.34 1.56 -11.91
C PRO A 33 -20.88 0.49 -10.90
N LYS A 34 -21.37 -0.75 -11.04
CA LYS A 34 -20.99 -1.85 -10.14
C LYS A 34 -19.51 -2.21 -10.27
N VAL A 35 -19.03 -2.31 -11.50
CA VAL A 35 -17.60 -2.56 -11.78
C VAL A 35 -16.74 -1.40 -11.28
N SER A 36 -17.19 -0.15 -11.43
CA SER A 36 -16.46 1.02 -10.94
C SER A 36 -16.35 1.07 -9.41
N ALA A 37 -17.39 0.63 -8.70
CA ALA A 37 -17.34 0.53 -7.24
C ALA A 37 -16.37 -0.56 -6.78
N ILE A 38 -16.35 -1.71 -7.48
CA ILE A 38 -15.42 -2.80 -7.21
C ILE A 38 -13.98 -2.36 -7.50
N SER A 39 -13.73 -1.67 -8.62
CA SER A 39 -12.39 -1.19 -8.95
C SER A 39 -11.91 -0.10 -7.97
N ALA A 40 -12.80 0.78 -7.52
CA ALA A 40 -12.49 1.75 -6.48
C ALA A 40 -12.13 1.07 -5.15
N MET A 41 -12.85 0.01 -4.77
CA MET A 41 -12.55 -0.80 -3.58
C MET A 41 -11.19 -1.49 -3.71
N LEU A 42 -10.90 -2.09 -4.87
CA LEU A 42 -9.61 -2.73 -5.14
C LEU A 42 -8.46 -1.72 -5.12
N PHE A 43 -8.65 -0.53 -5.72
CA PHE A 43 -7.66 0.54 -5.68
C PHE A 43 -7.42 1.07 -4.27
N ALA A 44 -8.48 1.19 -3.46
CA ALA A 44 -8.39 1.56 -2.05
C ALA A 44 -7.61 0.51 -1.24
N SER A 45 -7.75 -0.77 -1.58
CA SER A 45 -6.98 -1.88 -1.00
C SER A 45 -5.55 -1.99 -1.53
N GLY A 46 -4.85 -0.88 -1.84
CA GLY A 46 -3.48 -0.82 -2.36
C GLY A 46 -2.36 -1.45 -1.48
N VAL A 47 -2.71 -2.40 -0.63
CA VAL A 47 -1.91 -3.12 0.37
C VAL A 47 -0.94 -4.13 -0.25
N GLN A 48 -1.04 -4.43 -1.55
CA GLN A 48 -0.21 -5.44 -2.22
C GLN A 48 1.30 -5.24 -2.01
N LYS A 49 1.78 -3.98 -2.01
CA LYS A 49 3.19 -3.67 -1.77
C LYS A 49 3.59 -3.76 -0.30
N LEU A 50 2.67 -3.43 0.60
CA LEU A 50 2.91 -3.45 2.04
C LEU A 50 3.09 -4.88 2.55
N PHE A 51 2.37 -5.84 1.96
CA PHE A 51 2.44 -7.26 2.30
C PHE A 51 3.85 -7.84 2.21
N MET A 52 4.61 -7.50 1.16
CA MET A 52 5.99 -7.98 1.01
C MET A 52 6.92 -7.41 2.08
N ASN A 53 6.74 -6.14 2.45
CA ASN A 53 7.54 -5.51 3.49
C ASN A 53 7.22 -6.08 4.88
N ILE A 54 5.94 -6.34 5.18
CA ILE A 54 5.54 -6.97 6.44
C ILE A 54 6.06 -8.40 6.51
N LEU A 55 5.98 -9.15 5.40
CA LEU A 55 6.51 -10.52 5.36
C LEU A 55 8.01 -10.57 5.65
N ALA A 56 8.79 -9.60 5.15
CA ALA A 56 10.23 -9.51 5.40
C ALA A 56 10.58 -9.18 6.88
N GLU A 57 9.67 -8.54 7.61
CA GLU A 57 9.87 -8.11 9.00
C GLU A 57 9.26 -9.10 10.03
N MET A 58 8.50 -10.10 9.59
CA MET A 58 7.86 -11.06 10.50
C MET A 58 8.88 -12.06 11.05
N ASN A 59 8.96 -12.15 12.38
CA ASN A 59 9.78 -13.15 13.08
C ASN A 59 9.40 -14.60 12.68
N GLU A 60 8.10 -14.85 12.50
CA GLU A 60 7.54 -16.16 12.18
C GLU A 60 6.73 -16.08 10.87
N PRO A 61 7.34 -16.36 9.71
CA PRO A 61 6.67 -16.22 8.41
C PRO A 61 5.53 -17.24 8.20
N GLU A 62 5.49 -18.32 8.97
CA GLU A 62 4.42 -19.34 8.91
C GLU A 62 3.05 -18.78 9.33
N ASP A 63 3.02 -17.77 10.20
CA ASP A 63 1.80 -17.12 10.69
C ASP A 63 1.31 -15.98 9.78
N TYR A 64 2.06 -15.66 8.73
CA TYR A 64 1.73 -14.61 7.76
C TYR A 64 0.30 -14.68 7.20
N PRO A 65 -0.21 -15.83 6.69
CA PRO A 65 -1.56 -15.88 6.13
C PRO A 65 -2.64 -15.58 7.19
N ARG A 66 -2.41 -15.93 8.45
CA ARG A 66 -3.34 -15.65 9.55
C ARG A 66 -3.34 -14.16 9.90
N ALA A 67 -2.17 -13.53 9.97
CA ALA A 67 -2.05 -12.10 10.20
C ALA A 67 -2.68 -11.27 9.07
N VAL A 68 -2.44 -11.66 7.81
CA VAL A 68 -3.00 -11.00 6.63
C VAL A 68 -4.52 -11.13 6.59
N THR A 69 -5.07 -12.33 6.81
CA THR A 69 -6.52 -12.53 6.81
C THR A 69 -7.21 -11.73 7.91
N ALA A 70 -6.63 -11.67 9.12
CA ALA A 70 -7.14 -10.84 10.20
C ALA A 70 -7.11 -9.34 9.85
N ALA A 71 -6.00 -8.86 9.26
CA ALA A 71 -5.86 -7.47 8.84
C ALA A 71 -6.85 -7.10 7.72
N LEU A 72 -7.01 -7.95 6.70
CA LEU A 72 -8.01 -7.74 5.64
C LEU A 72 -9.42 -7.74 6.20
N ALA A 73 -9.75 -8.67 7.10
CA ALA A 73 -11.07 -8.72 7.72
C ALA A 73 -11.37 -7.44 8.52
N ALA A 74 -10.41 -6.95 9.30
CA ALA A 74 -10.54 -5.69 10.03
C ALA A 74 -10.72 -4.49 9.07
N PHE A 75 -9.95 -4.45 7.98
CA PHE A 75 -10.06 -3.41 6.97
C PHE A 75 -11.43 -3.44 6.27
N MET A 76 -11.90 -4.63 5.87
CA MET A 76 -13.22 -4.83 5.28
C MET A 76 -14.36 -4.36 6.21
N LEU A 77 -14.27 -4.69 7.51
CA LEU A 77 -15.25 -4.24 8.50
C LEU A 77 -15.27 -2.71 8.64
N LEU A 78 -14.11 -2.07 8.66
CA LEU A 78 -14.00 -0.61 8.71
C LEU A 78 -14.63 0.05 7.46
N TYR A 79 -14.35 -0.48 6.27
CA TYR A 79 -14.94 0.06 5.04
C TYR A 79 -16.45 -0.14 4.98
N LEU A 80 -16.92 -1.32 5.39
CA LEU A 80 -18.35 -1.64 5.42
C LEU A 80 -19.10 -0.73 6.40
N THR A 81 -18.58 -0.55 7.62
CA THR A 81 -19.19 0.33 8.62
C THR A 81 -19.30 1.76 8.13
N VAL A 82 -18.23 2.31 7.54
CA VAL A 82 -18.23 3.66 6.97
C VAL A 82 -19.23 3.79 5.84
N ALA A 83 -19.28 2.82 4.93
CA ALA A 83 -20.23 2.81 3.82
C ALA A 83 -21.69 2.76 4.31
N ILE A 84 -21.99 1.91 5.30
CA ILE A 84 -23.33 1.82 5.90
C ILE A 84 -23.72 3.14 6.56
N LEU A 85 -22.84 3.72 7.38
CA LEU A 85 -23.14 4.99 8.05
C LEU A 85 -23.33 6.14 7.06
N ALA A 86 -22.46 6.24 6.05
CA ALA A 86 -22.57 7.27 5.02
C ALA A 86 -23.90 7.15 4.25
N TYR A 87 -24.26 5.92 3.89
CA TYR A 87 -25.51 5.63 3.19
C TYR A 87 -26.74 5.90 4.07
N HIS A 88 -26.68 5.60 5.36
CA HIS A 88 -27.77 5.86 6.30
C HIS A 88 -28.04 7.37 6.47
N VAL A 89 -26.99 8.20 6.51
CA VAL A 89 -27.14 9.65 6.70
C VAL A 89 -27.55 10.36 5.40
N LYS A 90 -26.92 10.06 4.26
CA LYS A 90 -27.16 10.78 2.98
C LYS A 90 -28.15 10.10 2.05
N GLY A 91 -28.44 8.81 2.23
CA GLY A 91 -29.31 8.04 1.34
C GLY A 91 -28.81 8.04 -0.12
N ASN A 92 -29.74 8.28 -1.05
CA ASN A 92 -29.48 8.22 -2.49
C ASN A 92 -28.57 9.35 -3.03
N GLU A 93 -28.33 10.41 -2.25
CA GLU A 93 -27.44 11.52 -2.63
C GLU A 93 -26.01 11.36 -2.07
N THR A 94 -25.57 10.13 -1.84
CA THR A 94 -24.21 9.88 -1.32
C THR A 94 -23.17 10.22 -2.39
N PRO A 95 -22.31 11.25 -2.17
CA PRO A 95 -21.26 11.60 -3.12
C PRO A 95 -20.17 10.52 -3.17
N GLY A 96 -19.48 10.42 -4.30
CA GLY A 96 -18.38 9.45 -4.47
C GLY A 96 -17.18 9.70 -3.54
N TYR A 97 -17.08 10.90 -2.97
CA TYR A 97 -16.05 11.25 -1.98
C TYR A 97 -16.68 11.50 -0.60
N LEU A 98 -16.24 10.74 0.40
CA LEU A 98 -16.85 10.74 1.74
C LEU A 98 -16.82 12.11 2.42
N LEU A 99 -15.78 12.92 2.20
CA LEU A 99 -15.69 14.25 2.82
C LEU A 99 -16.70 15.26 2.24
N ASP A 100 -17.23 15.01 1.05
CA ASP A 100 -18.27 15.87 0.46
C ASP A 100 -19.65 15.58 1.05
N ALA A 101 -19.81 14.42 1.70
CA ALA A 101 -21.01 14.12 2.48
C ALA A 101 -21.10 14.95 3.77
N LEU A 102 -19.97 15.50 4.25
CA LEU A 102 -19.91 16.32 5.46
C LEU A 102 -20.28 17.79 5.14
N ASN A 103 -21.17 18.37 5.95
CA ASN A 103 -21.46 19.82 5.88
C ASN A 103 -20.21 20.66 6.16
N TYR A 104 -20.22 21.91 5.70
CA TYR A 104 -19.18 22.90 5.93
C TYR A 104 -19.07 23.28 7.41
N ASN A 105 -18.44 22.41 8.20
CA ASN A 105 -18.14 22.61 9.62
C ASN A 105 -16.63 22.49 9.86
N ALA A 106 -16.15 22.98 11.00
CA ALA A 106 -14.74 22.86 11.40
C ALA A 106 -14.24 21.40 11.41
N SER A 107 -15.12 20.43 11.67
CA SER A 107 -14.82 19.00 11.60
C SER A 107 -14.43 18.53 10.19
N ARG A 108 -15.02 19.10 9.13
CA ARG A 108 -14.65 18.78 7.74
C ARG A 108 -13.24 19.26 7.43
N SER A 109 -12.86 20.44 7.92
CA SER A 109 -11.51 20.99 7.72
C SER A 109 -10.45 20.09 8.36
N TRP A 110 -10.67 19.67 9.61
CA TRP A 110 -9.76 18.75 10.30
C TRP A 110 -9.69 17.37 9.65
N ALA A 111 -10.83 16.81 9.23
CA ALA A 111 -10.85 15.54 8.53
C ALA A 111 -10.15 15.63 7.16
N GLY A 112 -10.33 16.74 6.44
CA GLY A 112 -9.64 17.04 5.19
C GLY A 112 -8.12 17.17 5.38
N ALA A 113 -7.68 17.91 6.40
CA ALA A 113 -6.26 18.04 6.73
C ALA A 113 -5.64 16.68 7.10
N ALA A 114 -6.32 15.88 7.92
CA ALA A 114 -5.86 14.56 8.30
C ALA A 114 -5.76 13.61 7.09
N MET A 115 -6.72 13.66 6.17
CA MET A 115 -6.65 12.90 4.91
C MET A 115 -5.52 13.38 4.01
N TRP A 116 -5.32 14.69 3.91
CA TRP A 116 -4.22 15.26 3.15
C TRP A 116 -2.85 14.81 3.69
N VAL A 117 -2.63 14.90 5.01
CA VAL A 117 -1.39 14.43 5.65
C VAL A 117 -1.19 12.93 5.39
N HIS A 118 -2.24 12.12 5.56
CA HIS A 118 -2.18 10.69 5.31
C HIS A 118 -1.74 10.35 3.88
N VAL A 119 -2.34 11.02 2.88
CA VAL A 119 -2.00 10.82 1.47
C VAL A 119 -0.59 11.33 1.17
N ALA A 120 -0.20 12.49 1.70
CA ALA A 120 1.13 13.07 1.50
C ALA A 120 2.26 12.16 2.03
N VAL A 121 2.09 11.62 3.24
CA VAL A 121 3.06 10.69 3.83
C VAL A 121 3.10 9.37 3.05
N SER A 122 1.95 8.82 2.68
CA SER A 122 1.87 7.58 1.89
C SER A 122 2.54 7.76 0.52
N PHE A 123 2.37 8.92 -0.10
CA PHE A 123 3.03 9.27 -1.36
C PHE A 123 4.55 9.36 -1.17
N ALA A 124 5.04 10.06 -0.16
CA ALA A 124 6.47 10.21 0.10
C ALA A 124 7.19 8.85 0.29
N ILE A 125 6.60 7.95 1.06
CA ILE A 125 7.15 6.59 1.28
C ILE A 125 7.18 5.81 -0.05
N ASN A 126 6.09 5.83 -0.80
CA ASN A 126 6.01 5.13 -2.08
C ASN A 126 6.97 5.70 -3.12
N SER A 127 7.18 7.02 -3.14
CA SER A 127 8.12 7.67 -4.04
C SER A 127 9.57 7.29 -3.76
N GLN A 128 9.97 7.15 -2.49
CA GLN A 128 11.33 6.73 -2.13
C GLN A 128 11.64 5.30 -2.61
N VAL A 129 10.72 4.37 -2.38
CA VAL A 129 10.85 2.97 -2.84
C VAL A 129 10.87 2.90 -4.36
N LEU A 130 10.00 3.67 -5.03
CA LEU A 130 9.95 3.72 -6.49
C LEU A 130 11.24 4.30 -7.07
N CYS A 131 11.75 5.40 -6.53
CA CYS A 131 12.99 6.00 -6.99
C CYS A 131 14.18 5.03 -6.84
N ARG A 132 14.28 4.31 -5.72
CA ARG A 132 15.33 3.29 -5.54
C ARG A 132 15.17 2.13 -6.51
N ALA A 133 13.96 1.62 -6.70
CA ALA A 133 13.71 0.53 -7.64
C ALA A 133 14.02 0.93 -9.09
N VAL A 134 13.63 2.15 -9.48
CA VAL A 134 13.92 2.70 -10.82
C VAL A 134 15.41 2.94 -10.99
N SER A 135 16.11 3.52 -9.99
CA SER A 135 17.55 3.78 -10.11
C SER A 135 18.34 2.49 -10.30
N LEU A 136 18.02 1.42 -9.55
CA LEU A 136 18.67 0.12 -9.68
C LEU A 136 18.39 -0.52 -11.05
N ARG A 137 17.13 -0.49 -11.51
CA ARG A 137 16.75 -1.07 -12.82
C ARG A 137 17.36 -0.30 -13.99
N VAL A 138 17.34 1.02 -13.94
CA VAL A 138 17.95 1.87 -14.98
C VAL A 138 19.46 1.70 -15.00
N HIS A 139 20.10 1.68 -13.83
CA HIS A 139 21.55 1.42 -13.72
C HIS A 139 21.90 0.07 -14.35
N HIS A 140 21.25 -1.02 -13.96
CA HIS A 140 21.49 -2.34 -14.56
C HIS A 140 21.30 -2.33 -16.09
N TRP A 141 20.24 -1.67 -16.58
CA TRP A 141 19.97 -1.57 -18.02
C TRP A 141 21.06 -0.80 -18.78
N ILE A 142 21.56 0.31 -18.22
CA ILE A 142 22.67 1.08 -18.77
C ILE A 142 23.95 0.25 -18.80
N TYR A 143 24.26 -0.50 -17.74
CA TYR A 143 25.45 -1.35 -17.70
C TYR A 143 25.38 -2.48 -18.74
N CYS A 144 24.24 -3.15 -18.88
CA CYS A 144 24.05 -4.16 -19.92
C CYS A 144 24.16 -3.59 -21.33
N LEU A 145 23.60 -2.39 -21.58
CA LEU A 145 23.75 -1.72 -22.87
C LEU A 145 25.20 -1.32 -23.15
N GLY A 146 25.93 -0.85 -22.14
CA GLY A 146 27.35 -0.55 -22.23
C GLY A 146 28.16 -1.80 -22.58
N ALA A 147 27.89 -2.93 -21.91
CA ALA A 147 28.55 -4.21 -22.18
C ALA A 147 28.27 -4.73 -23.60
N LEU A 148 27.01 -4.67 -24.05
CA LEU A 148 26.63 -5.06 -25.41
C LEU A 148 27.24 -4.14 -26.48
N HIS A 149 27.33 -2.84 -26.20
CA HIS A 149 27.99 -1.89 -27.09
C HIS A 149 29.49 -2.15 -27.17
N TYR A 150 30.13 -2.48 -26.04
CA TYR A 150 31.54 -2.85 -25.96
C TYR A 150 31.83 -4.13 -26.75
N GLU A 151 30.99 -5.16 -26.60
CA GLU A 151 31.09 -6.42 -27.34
C GLU A 151 30.95 -6.18 -28.86
N ARG A 152 30.05 -5.30 -29.27
CA ARG A 152 29.86 -4.94 -30.70
C ARG A 152 31.04 -4.17 -31.29
N LEU A 153 31.81 -3.42 -30.49
CA LEU A 153 32.98 -2.67 -30.95
C LEU A 153 34.24 -3.52 -31.08
N GLY A 154 34.23 -4.78 -30.63
CA GLY A 154 35.32 -5.75 -30.86
C GLY A 154 36.68 -5.30 -30.31
N THR A 155 36.69 -4.44 -29.29
CA THR A 155 37.95 -3.94 -28.69
C THR A 155 38.46 -4.93 -27.63
N PRO A 156 39.75 -5.33 -27.69
CA PRO A 156 40.33 -6.35 -26.82
C PRO A 156 40.39 -5.88 -25.35
N GLU A 157 39.96 -6.79 -24.47
CA GLU A 157 39.99 -6.85 -23.00
C GLU A 157 39.77 -5.58 -22.14
N PRO A 158 38.95 -5.69 -21.06
CA PRO A 158 38.85 -4.64 -20.05
C PRO A 158 40.15 -4.53 -19.24
N VAL A 159 40.65 -3.31 -19.09
CA VAL A 159 41.76 -2.99 -18.16
C VAL A 159 41.33 -3.38 -16.75
N VAL A 160 41.92 -4.48 -16.26
CA VAL A 160 41.92 -4.93 -14.86
C VAL A 160 42.54 -3.82 -14.01
N GLY A 161 41.72 -2.85 -13.58
CA GLY A 161 42.24 -1.68 -12.87
C GLY A 161 41.24 -0.60 -12.49
N ASN A 162 39.93 -0.76 -12.74
CA ASN A 162 38.95 0.16 -12.18
C ASN A 162 38.47 -0.36 -10.81
N PRO A 163 38.88 0.27 -9.69
CA PRO A 163 38.55 -0.18 -8.33
C PRO A 163 37.06 -0.03 -7.97
N MET A 164 36.20 0.49 -8.86
CA MET A 164 34.78 0.73 -8.58
C MET A 164 33.85 -0.45 -8.96
N ALA A 165 34.36 -1.46 -9.68
CA ALA A 165 33.57 -2.63 -10.08
C ALA A 165 33.24 -3.64 -8.95
N PRO A 166 34.10 -3.92 -7.95
CA PRO A 166 33.84 -4.99 -6.99
C PRO A 166 32.87 -4.64 -5.85
N GLU A 167 32.61 -3.36 -5.55
CA GLU A 167 31.60 -2.99 -4.54
C GLU A 167 30.16 -3.14 -5.06
N LEU A 168 29.91 -2.84 -6.33
CA LEU A 168 28.58 -2.93 -6.95
C LEU A 168 28.14 -4.37 -7.21
N VAL A 169 29.09 -5.30 -7.38
CA VAL A 169 28.81 -6.74 -7.45
C VAL A 169 28.45 -7.28 -6.06
N LYS A 170 29.13 -6.82 -5.00
CA LYS A 170 28.77 -7.19 -3.62
C LYS A 170 27.36 -6.74 -3.24
N ASP A 171 26.92 -5.56 -3.65
CA ASP A 171 25.56 -5.07 -3.36
C ASP A 171 24.48 -5.80 -4.18
N CYS A 172 24.82 -6.37 -5.35
CA CYS A 172 23.96 -7.28 -6.09
C CYS A 172 23.94 -8.69 -5.47
N GLU A 173 25.08 -9.20 -4.99
CA GLU A 173 25.17 -10.51 -4.30
C GLU A 173 24.36 -10.52 -2.99
N VAL A 174 24.28 -9.39 -2.27
CA VAL A 174 23.43 -9.25 -1.07
C VAL A 174 21.93 -9.35 -1.39
N MET A 175 21.51 -9.13 -2.64
CA MET A 175 20.11 -9.36 -3.05
C MET A 175 19.85 -10.75 -3.63
N ASP A 176 20.90 -11.51 -3.94
CA ASP A 176 20.82 -12.91 -4.40
C ASP A 176 21.13 -13.92 -3.29
N GLU A 177 21.48 -13.49 -2.06
CA GLU A 177 21.36 -14.37 -0.92
C GLU A 177 19.89 -14.79 -0.80
N PRO A 178 19.55 -16.09 -1.00
CA PRO A 178 18.22 -16.56 -0.71
C PRO A 178 17.96 -16.18 0.74
N ILE A 179 16.84 -15.50 1.01
CA ILE A 179 16.34 -15.25 2.37
C ILE A 179 16.49 -16.56 3.13
N SER A 180 17.57 -16.66 3.91
CA SER A 180 17.96 -17.87 4.59
C SER A 180 16.83 -18.16 5.55
N ALA A 181 16.22 -19.33 5.41
CA ALA A 181 15.11 -19.74 6.23
C ALA A 181 15.45 -19.53 7.72
N PRO A 182 14.61 -18.83 8.50
CA PRO A 182 14.85 -18.64 9.92
C PRO A 182 14.66 -20.00 10.60
N GLY A 183 15.75 -20.74 10.84
CA GLY A 183 15.62 -22.10 11.33
C GLY A 183 16.91 -22.88 11.63
N GLN A 184 18.05 -22.22 11.85
CA GLN A 184 19.21 -22.89 12.45
C GLN A 184 19.22 -22.60 13.95
N PRO A 185 18.77 -23.53 14.81
CA PRO A 185 18.85 -23.37 16.26
C PRO A 185 20.32 -23.23 16.66
N HIS A 186 20.63 -22.14 17.37
CA HIS A 186 21.92 -21.94 18.02
C HIS A 186 22.30 -23.18 18.81
N LYS A 187 23.31 -23.90 18.31
CA LYS A 187 23.92 -25.03 19.01
C LYS A 187 24.53 -24.47 20.29
N ALA A 188 23.96 -24.87 21.43
CA ALA A 188 24.42 -24.51 22.75
C ALA A 188 25.92 -24.83 22.86
N MET A 189 26.68 -23.82 23.27
CA MET A 189 28.08 -23.92 23.61
C MET A 189 28.19 -24.74 24.91
N ASP A 190 28.53 -26.02 24.79
CA ASP A 190 28.91 -26.85 25.92
C ASP A 190 30.20 -26.30 26.52
N ILE A 191 30.09 -25.78 27.74
CA ILE A 191 31.22 -25.46 28.61
C ILE A 191 31.28 -26.59 29.65
N THR A 192 32.10 -27.60 29.38
CA THR A 192 32.68 -28.45 30.42
C THR A 192 34.06 -28.92 30.01
#